data_AF-A0A522B2H7-F1
#
_entry.id   AF-A0A522B2H7-F1
#
_cell.length_a   1.000
_cell.length_b   1.000
_cell.length_c   1.000
_cell.angle_alpha   90.00
_cell.angle_beta   90.00
_cell.angle_gamma   90.00
#
_symmetry.space_group_name_H-M   'P 1'
#
loop_
_entity.id
_entity.type
_entity.pdbx_description
1 polymer ?
#
loop_
_entity_poly.entity_id
_entity_poly.type
_entity_poly.pdbx_seq_one_letter_code
_entity_poly.pdbx_strand_id
1 'polypeptide(L)'
;MDEAELSELLTAPGFFRFLAEQAKLDVEDIKRIYLLGRPWGLWPPDLDISHEAAETGVDVFTYLAALQPLLDMDAEEKEAQLAAYEATLTGGESTLLSPAVRVQVEKVAALSREDEATICRILHALYAYRQRVGRLSIQKVGESSKHRMEQDQAAAIAKLQRALAAELEQRKNLP
;
A
#
# COMPACT_ATOMS: atom_id res chain seq x y z
N MET A 1 7.91 -11.24 9.11
CA MET A 1 7.79 -11.79 7.75
C MET A 1 7.31 -10.71 6.77
N ASP A 2 6.59 -9.71 7.27
CA ASP A 2 5.88 -8.68 6.50
C ASP A 2 6.76 -7.55 5.94
N GLU A 3 7.93 -7.28 6.53
CA GLU A 3 8.84 -6.23 6.05
C GLU A 3 9.53 -6.57 4.73
N ALA A 4 9.93 -7.84 4.54
CA ALA A 4 10.59 -8.28 3.31
C ALA A 4 9.62 -8.23 2.12
N GLU A 5 8.37 -8.66 2.34
CA GLU A 5 7.30 -8.58 1.35
C GLU A 5 6.97 -7.12 1.01
N LEU A 6 6.81 -6.25 2.01
CA LEU A 6 6.54 -4.84 1.77
C LEU A 6 7.68 -4.17 0.98
N SER A 7 8.93 -4.47 1.36
CA SER A 7 10.11 -3.93 0.66
C SER A 7 10.17 -4.41 -0.78
N GLU A 8 9.84 -5.68 -1.03
CA GLU A 8 9.77 -6.25 -2.37
C GLU A 8 8.66 -5.61 -3.22
N LEU A 9 7.46 -5.45 -2.67
CA LEU A 9 6.31 -4.83 -3.34
C LEU A 9 6.60 -3.40 -3.79
N LEU A 10 7.36 -2.63 -3.01
CA LEU A 10 7.77 -1.27 -3.34
C LEU A 10 8.85 -1.18 -4.44
N THR A 11 9.42 -2.31 -4.88
CA THR A 11 10.31 -2.35 -6.04
C THR A 11 9.51 -2.48 -7.34
N ALA A 12 10.02 -1.91 -8.44
CA ALA A 12 9.37 -2.09 -9.76
C ALA A 12 9.20 -3.58 -10.15
N PRO A 13 10.19 -4.49 -9.97
CA PRO A 13 10.00 -5.91 -10.23
C PRO A 13 8.91 -6.56 -9.36
N GLY A 14 8.88 -6.25 -8.05
CA GLY A 14 7.88 -6.81 -7.14
C GLY A 14 6.47 -6.32 -7.45
N PHE A 15 6.32 -5.02 -7.76
CA PHE A 15 5.07 -4.44 -8.24
C PHE A 15 4.51 -5.18 -9.47
N PHE A 16 5.32 -5.32 -10.53
CA PHE A 16 4.85 -5.98 -11.75
C PHE A 16 4.59 -7.48 -11.56
N ARG A 17 5.36 -8.16 -10.72
CA ARG A 17 5.11 -9.56 -10.39
C ARG A 17 3.79 -9.74 -9.64
N PHE A 18 3.53 -8.89 -8.66
CA PHE A 18 2.27 -8.91 -7.92
C PHE A 18 1.07 -8.71 -8.86
N LEU A 19 1.13 -7.71 -9.75
CA LEU A 19 0.07 -7.47 -10.72
C LEU A 19 -0.15 -8.66 -11.67
N ALA A 20 0.93 -9.28 -12.15
CA ALA A 20 0.87 -10.47 -13.00
C ALA A 20 0.18 -11.65 -12.31
N GLU A 21 0.53 -11.90 -11.04
CA GLU A 21 -0.09 -12.95 -10.24
C GLU A 21 -1.59 -12.69 -10.01
N GLN A 22 -1.97 -11.46 -9.65
CA GLN A 22 -3.36 -11.09 -9.40
C GLN A 22 -4.22 -11.10 -10.67
N ALA A 23 -3.71 -10.53 -11.77
CA ALA A 23 -4.44 -10.43 -13.03
C ALA A 23 -4.38 -11.71 -13.88
N LYS A 24 -3.54 -12.67 -13.49
CA LYS A 24 -3.26 -13.93 -14.21
C LYS A 24 -2.74 -13.69 -15.62
N LEU A 25 -1.78 -12.79 -15.74
CA LEU A 25 -1.13 -12.41 -16.99
C LEU A 25 0.38 -12.58 -16.88
N ASP A 26 1.07 -12.61 -18.01
CA ASP A 26 2.53 -12.58 -18.01
C ASP A 26 3.04 -11.20 -17.52
N VAL A 27 4.20 -11.21 -16.87
CA VAL A 27 4.82 -9.99 -16.32
C VAL A 27 5.13 -8.97 -17.42
N GLU A 28 5.55 -9.40 -18.61
CA GLU A 28 5.86 -8.50 -19.72
C GLU A 28 4.59 -7.91 -20.35
N ASP A 29 3.50 -8.68 -20.41
CA ASP A 29 2.20 -8.18 -20.83
C ASP A 29 1.66 -7.14 -19.85
N ILE A 30 1.75 -7.42 -18.54
CA ILE A 30 1.38 -6.44 -17.51
C ILE A 30 2.19 -5.17 -17.65
N LYS A 31 3.51 -5.25 -17.79
CA LYS A 31 4.37 -4.06 -17.95
C LYS A 31 3.94 -3.24 -19.17
N ARG A 32 3.75 -3.91 -20.31
CA ARG A 32 3.32 -3.27 -21.57
C ARG A 32 1.97 -2.56 -21.39
N ILE A 33 0.95 -3.26 -20.89
CA ILE A 33 -0.39 -2.71 -20.73
C ILE A 33 -0.41 -1.58 -19.68
N TYR A 34 0.29 -1.78 -18.56
CA TYR A 34 0.40 -0.80 -17.50
C TYR A 34 1.02 0.52 -17.99
N LEU A 35 2.08 0.46 -18.82
CA LEU A 35 2.68 1.65 -19.41
C LEU A 35 1.74 2.38 -20.38
N LEU A 36 0.96 1.64 -21.18
CA LEU A 36 -0.01 2.22 -22.11
C LEU A 36 -1.20 2.89 -21.40
N GLY A 37 -1.54 2.41 -20.21
CA GLY A 37 -2.65 2.97 -19.43
C GLY A 37 -2.30 4.20 -18.62
N ARG A 38 -1.03 4.59 -18.54
CA ARG A 38 -0.63 5.80 -17.80
C ARG A 38 -1.15 7.09 -18.47
N PRO A 39 -1.62 8.08 -17.69
CA PRO A 39 -1.97 7.95 -16.27
C PRO A 39 -3.25 7.13 -16.11
N TRP A 40 -3.26 6.22 -15.14
CA TRP A 40 -4.43 5.41 -14.84
C TRP A 40 -5.55 6.19 -14.14
N GLY A 41 -5.25 7.40 -13.64
CA GLY A 41 -6.23 8.23 -12.90
C GLY A 41 -6.66 7.61 -11.57
N LEU A 42 -5.91 6.61 -11.10
CA LEU A 42 -6.12 5.88 -9.87
C LEU A 42 -4.95 6.21 -8.96
N TRP A 43 -5.23 6.75 -7.77
CA TRP A 43 -4.22 7.31 -6.88
C TRP A 43 -3.26 6.28 -6.24
N PRO A 44 -1.98 6.63 -5.99
CA PRO A 44 -1.33 7.82 -6.50
C PRO A 44 -0.96 7.63 -7.98
N PRO A 45 -0.79 8.72 -8.75
CA PRO A 45 -0.02 8.70 -10.00
C PRO A 45 1.34 8.00 -9.83
N ASP A 46 2.17 8.01 -10.86
CA ASP A 46 3.59 7.64 -10.77
C ASP A 46 4.39 8.63 -9.89
N LEU A 47 3.85 8.97 -8.72
CA LEU A 47 4.41 9.80 -7.69
C LEU A 47 5.59 9.06 -7.10
N ASP A 48 6.69 9.79 -6.99
CA ASP A 48 7.83 9.35 -6.23
C ASP A 48 7.46 9.43 -4.75
N ILE A 49 6.82 8.36 -4.25
CA ILE A 49 6.36 8.24 -2.85
C ILE A 49 7.55 8.42 -1.89
N SER A 50 8.77 8.07 -2.33
CA SER A 50 9.98 8.30 -1.54
C SER A 50 10.30 9.78 -1.43
N HIS A 51 10.12 10.54 -2.50
CA HIS A 51 10.26 11.99 -2.51
C HIS A 51 9.21 12.68 -1.63
N GLU A 52 7.93 12.33 -1.76
CA GLU A 52 6.86 12.91 -0.94
C GLU A 52 7.02 12.64 0.56
N ALA A 53 7.40 11.41 0.92
CA ALA A 53 7.73 11.07 2.30
C ALA A 53 8.91 11.91 2.81
N ALA A 54 9.94 12.10 1.98
CA ALA A 54 11.08 12.94 2.33
C ALA A 54 10.69 14.43 2.50
N GLU A 55 9.84 14.99 1.63
CA GLU A 55 9.34 16.37 1.75
C GLU A 55 8.52 16.59 3.02
N THR A 56 7.79 15.58 3.46
CA THR A 56 7.00 15.61 4.71
C THR A 56 7.83 15.26 5.96
N GLY A 57 9.11 14.89 5.78
CA GLY A 57 10.03 14.57 6.86
C GLY A 57 9.70 13.28 7.61
N VAL A 58 8.87 12.41 7.03
CA VAL A 58 8.49 11.10 7.60
C VAL A 58 9.07 9.97 6.76
N ASP A 59 9.24 8.78 7.37
CA ASP A 59 9.62 7.61 6.59
C ASP A 59 8.47 7.16 5.67
N VAL A 60 8.83 6.49 4.57
CA VAL A 60 7.89 6.03 3.53
C VAL A 60 6.76 5.17 4.09
N PHE A 61 7.01 4.34 5.12
CA PHE A 61 5.99 3.47 5.68
C PHE A 61 5.00 4.24 6.55
N THR A 62 5.49 5.20 7.33
CA THR A 62 4.64 6.14 8.06
C THR A 62 3.78 6.97 7.10
N TYR A 63 4.36 7.44 6.00
CA TYR A 63 3.61 8.18 4.96
C TYR A 63 2.50 7.31 4.34
N LEU A 64 2.83 6.11 3.88
CA LEU A 64 1.87 5.17 3.30
C LEU A 64 0.77 4.77 4.28
N ALA A 65 1.13 4.50 5.55
CA ALA A 65 0.16 4.17 6.59
C ALA A 65 -0.81 5.32 6.87
N ALA A 66 -0.32 6.57 6.84
CA ALA A 66 -1.14 7.76 7.03
C ALA A 66 -2.09 8.02 5.84
N LEU A 67 -1.69 7.64 4.63
CA LEU A 67 -2.54 7.75 3.43
C LEU A 67 -3.63 6.66 3.38
N GLN A 68 -3.45 5.53 4.06
CA GLN A 68 -4.34 4.38 3.91
C GLN A 68 -5.84 4.68 4.12
N PRO A 69 -6.28 5.46 5.13
CA PRO A 69 -7.70 5.78 5.29
C PRO A 69 -8.30 6.55 4.11
N LEU A 70 -7.50 7.43 3.48
CA LEU A 70 -7.91 8.15 2.27
C LEU A 70 -7.98 7.20 1.07
N LEU A 71 -7.05 6.25 1.00
CA LEU A 71 -7.03 5.21 -0.04
C LEU A 71 -8.22 4.27 0.09
N ASP A 72 -8.61 3.88 1.31
CA ASP A 72 -9.74 2.98 1.55
C ASP A 72 -11.06 3.60 1.08
N MET A 73 -11.30 4.88 1.41
CA MET A 73 -12.50 5.60 0.97
C MET A 73 -12.63 5.70 -0.56
N ASP A 74 -11.54 6.01 -1.27
CA ASP A 74 -11.56 6.10 -2.75
C ASP A 74 -11.59 4.71 -3.39
N ALA A 75 -10.87 3.73 -2.83
CA ALA A 75 -10.80 2.37 -3.39
C ALA A 75 -12.15 1.66 -3.38
N GLU A 76 -12.93 1.75 -2.30
CA GLU A 76 -14.26 1.09 -2.23
C GLU A 76 -15.21 1.62 -3.31
N GLU A 77 -15.27 2.94 -3.49
CA GLU A 77 -16.13 3.55 -4.51
C GLU A 77 -15.67 3.16 -5.91
N LYS A 78 -14.36 3.20 -6.17
CA LYS A 78 -13.80 2.90 -7.49
C LYS A 78 -13.86 1.42 -7.86
N GLU A 79 -13.68 0.51 -6.90
CA GLU A 79 -13.90 -0.92 -7.10
C GLU A 79 -15.38 -1.22 -7.38
N ALA A 80 -16.30 -0.57 -6.67
CA ALA A 80 -17.73 -0.71 -6.95
C ALA A 80 -18.10 -0.22 -8.37
N GLN A 81 -17.54 0.92 -8.81
CA GLN A 81 -17.71 1.43 -10.17
C GLN A 81 -17.12 0.48 -11.23
N LEU A 82 -15.98 -0.15 -10.94
CA LEU A 82 -15.37 -1.13 -11.84
C LEU A 82 -16.19 -2.42 -11.93
N ALA A 83 -16.63 -2.98 -10.81
CA ALA A 83 -17.50 -4.15 -10.78
C ALA A 83 -18.84 -3.89 -11.49
N ALA A 84 -19.40 -2.69 -11.30
CA ALA A 84 -20.59 -2.22 -12.00
C ALA A 84 -20.39 -2.17 -13.52
N TYR A 85 -19.19 -1.80 -14.00
CA TYR A 85 -18.85 -1.83 -15.41
C TYR A 85 -18.64 -3.25 -15.94
N GLU A 86 -17.90 -4.10 -15.22
CA GLU A 86 -17.69 -5.51 -15.59
C GLU A 86 -19.01 -6.26 -15.78
N ALA A 87 -20.01 -6.00 -14.93
CA ALA A 87 -21.34 -6.58 -15.07
C ALA A 87 -21.96 -6.29 -16.45
N THR A 88 -21.73 -5.09 -17.00
CA THR A 88 -22.24 -4.72 -18.33
C THR A 88 -21.55 -5.46 -19.47
N LEU A 89 -20.29 -5.86 -19.30
CA LEU A 89 -19.56 -6.67 -20.29
C LEU A 89 -20.19 -8.05 -20.46
N THR A 90 -20.86 -8.55 -19.41
CA THR A 90 -21.58 -9.83 -19.43
C THR A 90 -23.07 -9.70 -19.78
N GLY A 91 -23.52 -8.51 -20.19
CA GLY A 91 -24.91 -8.24 -20.56
C GLY A 91 -25.83 -7.88 -19.38
N GLY A 92 -25.28 -7.59 -18.20
CA GLY A 92 -26.03 -7.10 -17.05
C GLY A 92 -26.38 -5.61 -17.17
N GLU A 93 -27.52 -5.18 -16.62
CA GLU A 93 -27.83 -3.77 -16.43
C GLU A 93 -27.13 -3.24 -15.17
N SER A 94 -26.58 -2.03 -15.24
CA SER A 94 -25.88 -1.40 -14.12
C SER A 94 -26.27 0.06 -13.98
N THR A 95 -26.70 0.44 -12.77
CA THR A 95 -27.14 1.80 -12.42
C THR A 95 -26.01 2.68 -11.88
N LEU A 96 -24.82 2.11 -11.62
CA LEU A 96 -23.66 2.76 -11.00
C LEU A 96 -22.51 3.01 -11.99
N LEU A 97 -22.81 3.15 -13.28
CA LEU A 97 -21.80 3.35 -14.30
C LEU A 97 -21.10 4.70 -14.15
N SER A 98 -19.81 4.66 -13.78
CA SER A 98 -18.93 5.82 -13.82
C SER A 98 -18.38 5.99 -15.24
N PRO A 99 -18.67 7.11 -15.93
CA PRO A 99 -18.13 7.37 -17.26
C PRO A 99 -16.59 7.36 -17.29
N ALA A 100 -15.95 7.75 -16.19
CA ALA A 100 -14.49 7.80 -16.09
C ALA A 100 -13.84 6.41 -16.13
N VAL A 101 -14.40 5.44 -15.39
CA VAL A 101 -13.88 4.06 -15.37
C VAL A 101 -14.04 3.43 -16.76
N ARG A 102 -15.22 3.58 -17.37
CA ARG A 102 -15.49 3.11 -18.72
C ARG A 102 -14.52 3.70 -19.75
N VAL A 103 -14.39 5.04 -19.79
CA VAL A 103 -13.48 5.73 -20.72
C VAL A 103 -12.04 5.24 -20.55
N GLN A 104 -11.59 5.05 -19.32
CA GLN A 104 -10.25 4.55 -19.06
C GLN A 104 -10.09 3.10 -19.54
N VAL A 105 -11.03 2.20 -19.23
CA VAL A 105 -10.97 0.80 -19.66
C VAL A 105 -10.98 0.69 -21.19
N GLU A 106 -11.93 1.32 -21.87
CA GLU A 106 -12.05 1.30 -23.33
C GLU A 106 -10.79 1.88 -24.00
N LYS A 107 -10.25 2.99 -23.45
CA LYS A 107 -9.02 3.60 -23.94
C LYS A 107 -7.84 2.63 -23.86
N VAL A 108 -7.62 2.00 -22.69
CA VAL A 108 -6.47 1.10 -22.53
C VAL A 108 -6.65 -0.17 -23.36
N ALA A 109 -7.85 -0.74 -23.40
CA ALA A 109 -8.18 -1.89 -24.23
C ALA A 109 -7.83 -1.61 -25.71
N ALA A 110 -8.22 -0.44 -26.23
CA ALA A 110 -7.90 -0.03 -27.59
C ALA A 110 -6.39 0.14 -27.83
N LEU A 111 -5.66 0.72 -26.88
CA LEU A 111 -4.21 0.94 -26.99
C LEU A 111 -3.41 -0.37 -26.90
N SER A 112 -3.79 -1.26 -25.99
CA SER A 112 -3.10 -2.53 -25.77
C SER A 112 -3.54 -3.65 -26.70
N ARG A 113 -4.67 -3.45 -27.42
CA ARG A 113 -5.36 -4.47 -28.22
C ARG A 113 -5.84 -5.66 -27.38
N GLU A 114 -6.17 -5.40 -26.12
CA GLU A 114 -6.75 -6.38 -25.21
C GLU A 114 -8.26 -6.17 -25.09
N ASP A 115 -8.96 -7.15 -24.57
CA ASP A 115 -10.37 -6.99 -24.21
C ASP A 115 -10.54 -6.17 -22.92
N GLU A 116 -11.70 -5.54 -22.78
CA GLU A 116 -12.05 -4.70 -21.64
C GLU A 116 -12.03 -5.48 -20.31
N ALA A 117 -12.39 -6.76 -20.31
CA ALA A 117 -12.36 -7.58 -19.09
C ALA A 117 -10.91 -7.84 -18.63
N THR A 118 -9.96 -8.00 -19.55
CA THR A 118 -8.53 -8.06 -19.25
C THR A 118 -8.05 -6.78 -18.59
N ILE A 119 -8.49 -5.61 -19.06
CA ILE A 119 -8.16 -4.33 -18.43
C ILE A 119 -8.78 -4.22 -17.04
N CYS A 120 -10.03 -4.65 -16.86
CA CYS A 120 -10.67 -4.65 -15.54
C CYS A 120 -9.91 -5.55 -14.54
N ARG A 121 -9.42 -6.73 -14.95
CA ARG A 121 -8.56 -7.58 -14.09
C ARG A 121 -7.29 -6.86 -13.64
N ILE A 122 -6.66 -6.08 -14.53
CA ILE A 122 -5.46 -5.29 -14.19
C ILE A 122 -5.82 -4.17 -13.20
N LEU A 123 -6.97 -3.52 -13.38
CA LEU A 123 -7.45 -2.51 -12.44
C LEU A 123 -7.74 -3.09 -11.05
N HIS A 124 -8.41 -4.25 -10.97
CA HIS A 124 -8.57 -4.99 -9.72
C HIS A 124 -7.24 -5.35 -9.07
N ALA A 125 -6.26 -5.81 -9.86
CA ALA A 125 -4.91 -6.08 -9.35
C ALA A 125 -4.23 -4.83 -8.79
N LEU A 126 -4.44 -3.66 -9.41
CA LEU A 126 -3.93 -2.38 -8.92
C LEU A 126 -4.57 -1.97 -7.58
N TYR A 127 -5.88 -2.17 -7.41
CA TYR A 127 -6.52 -1.93 -6.10
C TYR A 127 -6.03 -2.91 -5.03
N ALA A 128 -5.94 -4.20 -5.36
CA ALA A 128 -5.44 -5.22 -4.46
C ALA A 128 -4.00 -4.94 -4.00
N TYR A 129 -3.14 -4.46 -4.91
CA TYR A 129 -1.77 -4.05 -4.60
C TYR A 129 -1.75 -2.94 -3.54
N ARG A 130 -2.60 -1.93 -3.69
CA ARG A 130 -2.69 -0.80 -2.74
C ARG A 130 -3.15 -1.26 -1.38
N GLN A 131 -4.22 -2.04 -1.35
CA GLN A 131 -4.74 -2.64 -0.11
C GLN A 131 -3.69 -3.50 0.59
N ARG A 132 -2.80 -4.16 -0.17
CA ARG A 132 -1.70 -4.94 0.43
C ARG A 132 -0.60 -4.05 1.00
N VAL A 133 -0.07 -3.11 0.22
CA VAL A 133 0.99 -2.17 0.64
C VAL A 133 0.55 -1.34 1.85
N GLY A 134 -0.69 -0.86 1.83
CA GLY A 134 -1.30 -0.11 2.91
C GLY A 134 -1.34 -0.85 4.24
N ARG A 135 -1.94 -2.04 4.23
CA ARG A 135 -2.02 -2.90 5.42
C ARG A 135 -0.65 -3.26 5.98
N LEU A 136 0.29 -3.62 5.10
CA LEU A 136 1.66 -3.93 5.51
C LEU A 136 2.38 -2.71 6.11
N SER A 137 2.12 -1.51 5.57
CA SER A 137 2.68 -0.26 6.10
C SER A 137 2.13 0.07 7.49
N ILE A 138 0.81 -0.05 7.70
CA ILE A 138 0.18 0.11 9.03
C ILE A 138 0.77 -0.90 10.02
N GLN A 139 0.89 -2.16 9.62
CA GLN A 139 1.46 -3.20 10.47
C GLN A 139 2.89 -2.85 10.90
N LYS A 140 3.73 -2.44 9.94
CA LYS A 140 5.12 -2.06 10.21
C LYS A 140 5.24 -0.88 11.17
N VAL A 141 4.41 0.15 11.00
CA VAL A 141 4.38 1.32 11.91
C VAL A 141 3.92 0.92 13.31
N GLY A 142 2.92 0.04 13.41
CA GLY A 142 2.44 -0.51 14.69
C GLY A 142 3.51 -1.32 15.43
N GLU A 143 4.22 -2.20 14.71
CA GLU A 143 5.33 -3.00 15.27
C GLU A 143 6.49 -2.13 15.73
N SER A 144 6.87 -1.14 14.92
CA SER A 144 7.95 -0.19 15.24
C SER A 144 7.61 0.63 16.49
N SER A 145 6.36 1.10 16.60
CA SER A 145 5.88 1.85 17.75
C SER A 145 5.90 1.02 19.03
N LYS A 146 5.43 -0.24 18.95
CA LYS A 146 5.46 -1.18 20.07
C LYS A 146 6.87 -1.48 20.54
N HIS A 147 7.79 -1.75 19.61
CA HIS A 147 9.18 -2.06 19.95
C HIS A 147 9.87 -0.87 20.65
N ARG A 148 9.60 0.36 20.17
CA ARG A 148 10.12 1.57 20.80
C ARG A 148 9.60 1.75 22.23
N MET A 149 8.31 1.52 22.45
CA MET A 149 7.73 1.56 23.80
C MET A 149 8.36 0.54 24.75
N GLU A 150 8.59 -0.70 24.27
CA GLU A 150 9.25 -1.75 25.06
C GLU A 150 10.70 -1.39 25.41
N GLN A 151 11.45 -0.80 24.46
CA GLN A 151 12.80 -0.30 24.72
C GLN A 151 12.84 0.84 25.74
N ASP A 152 11.94 1.83 25.61
CA ASP A 152 11.84 2.95 26.53
C ASP A 152 11.49 2.47 27.95
N GLN A 153 10.58 1.49 28.07
CA GLN A 153 10.24 0.87 29.34
C GLN A 153 11.43 0.11 29.95
N ALA A 154 12.16 -0.67 29.15
CA ALA A 154 13.36 -1.39 29.61
C ALA A 154 14.45 -0.42 30.08
N ALA A 155 14.66 0.69 29.35
CA ALA A 155 15.62 1.72 29.72
C ALA A 155 15.23 2.42 31.04
N ALA A 156 13.94 2.71 31.24
CA ALA A 156 13.42 3.28 32.48
C ALA A 156 13.62 2.33 33.68
N ILE A 157 13.30 1.03 33.51
CA ILE A 157 13.50 0.02 34.54
C ILE A 157 14.99 -0.10 34.90
N ALA A 158 15.87 -0.16 33.91
CA ALA A 158 17.32 -0.24 34.15
C ALA A 158 17.84 1.00 34.90
N LYS A 159 17.32 2.19 34.59
CA LYS A 159 17.66 3.43 35.30
C LYS A 159 17.21 3.39 36.76
N LEU A 160 15.99 2.91 37.02
CA LEU A 160 15.47 2.73 38.39
C LEU A 160 16.29 1.72 39.19
N GLN A 161 16.65 0.58 38.58
CA GLN A 161 17.48 -0.44 39.24
C GLN A 161 18.86 0.10 39.61
N ARG A 162 19.51 0.87 38.72
CA ARG A 162 20.79 1.52 39.03
C ARG A 162 20.67 2.55 40.15
N ALA A 163 19.60 3.36 40.14
CA ALA A 163 19.36 4.35 41.20
C ALA A 163 19.13 3.67 42.56
N LEU A 164 18.34 2.60 42.61
CA LEU A 164 18.08 1.84 43.83
C LEU A 164 19.35 1.16 44.37
N ALA A 165 20.16 0.58 43.49
CA ALA A 165 21.45 -0.01 43.88
C ALA A 165 22.41 1.04 44.45
N ALA A 166 22.48 2.23 43.84
CA ALA A 166 23.28 3.34 44.34
C ALA A 166 22.80 3.83 45.72
N GLU A 167 21.48 3.97 45.93
CA GLU A 167 20.93 4.34 47.25
C GLU A 167 21.23 3.29 48.32
N LEU A 168 21.11 1.99 47.99
CA LEU A 168 21.39 0.91 48.93
C LEU A 168 22.87 0.88 49.35
N GLU A 169 23.79 1.11 48.41
CA GLU A 169 25.21 1.24 48.72
C GLU A 169 25.52 2.51 49.52
N GLN A 170 24.85 3.62 49.23
CA GLN A 170 25.01 4.84 50.01
C GLN A 170 24.54 4.67 51.46
N ARG A 171 23.42 3.94 51.68
CA ARG A 171 22.90 3.60 53.02
C ARG A 171 23.80 2.64 53.79
N LYS A 172 24.52 1.74 53.13
CA LYS A 172 25.50 0.84 53.78
C LYS A 172 26.77 1.56 54.23
N ASN A 173 27.11 2.67 53.58
CA ASN A 173 28.33 3.44 53.84
C ASN A 173 28.10 4.66 54.76
N LEU A 174 26.91 4.78 55.36
CA LEU A 174 26.63 5.74 56.44
C LEU A 174 27.13 5.15 57.78
N PRO A 175 27.98 5.87 58.54
CA PRO A 175 28.53 5.41 59.82
C PRO A 175 27.48 5.32 60.94
#